data_AF-A0AAV1DCK9-F1
#
_entry.id   AF-A0AAV1DCK9-F1
#
_cell.length_a   1.000
_cell.length_b   1.000
_cell.length_c   1.000
_cell.angle_alpha   90.00
_cell.angle_beta   90.00
_cell.angle_gamma   90.00
#
_symmetry.space_group_name_H-M   'P 1'
#
loop_
_entity.id
_entity.type
_entity.pdbx_description
1 polymer ?
#
loop_
_entity_poly.entity_id
_entity_poly.type
_entity_poly.pdbx_seq_one_letter_code
_entity_poly.pdbx_strand_id
1 'polypeptide(L)'
;MGRNSLLLLLALLVAFCALSATTVGGGYVDQYEGGGGGGGDMEPEEGGGGEEGGDSPRGNSKFLLQDSTRVVRTDAGEMKVLRGGVHRFWRNPMHIGLITMEPNSLFIPQYLDSSLILFIRRGEARIGHIQSDELVERTLKTGDVYRIASGSAFYLVNNAEGQRLHVICSIDTSDNYGWQWNRQGFQSFFVGGGLNPTSVLSGFDHMTLSTAFNVSTNELREIFTSQHQGPIVHLSGSRAPGVWAKFLELKEHQRLAQLKRIVHLEEDSKQDDDEEEEKQPTWSIRKFLKSIIGDENRDRGDKRGKGPDAYNIYDMKPDFSNNYGWTKAVSEHDYSPLRHSDIGIFLVNLTAGSMLAPHINPRATEYGVVLSGSGTIQIVYPNGTLAMNARVSEGDAFWIPRYFPFCQIASRTGSFEFFGFSTSARNNRPQFLVGANSLLQNMAGPEFAAAFGVNEDRLRKIVDAQRESTILPSASVAPPDNKLEKAKRVLDNVIRSYGNDMIMGFD
;
A
#
# COMPACT_ATOMS: atom_id res chain seq x y z
N MET A 1 -28.18 43.69 0.73
CA MET A 1 -28.87 42.62 1.48
C MET A 1 -29.12 43.14 2.89
N GLY A 2 -30.39 43.24 3.29
CA GLY A 2 -30.79 43.99 4.48
C GLY A 2 -30.46 43.28 5.79
N ARG A 3 -30.31 44.07 6.86
CA ARG A 3 -29.99 43.62 8.24
C ARG A 3 -30.93 42.51 8.75
N ASN A 4 -32.14 42.43 8.21
CA ASN A 4 -33.12 41.39 8.53
C ASN A 4 -32.80 40.03 7.91
N SER A 5 -32.11 39.99 6.77
CA SER A 5 -31.68 38.74 6.12
C SER A 5 -30.52 38.07 6.87
N LEU A 6 -29.67 38.86 7.55
CA LEU A 6 -28.56 38.34 8.34
C LEU A 6 -29.05 37.70 9.66
N LEU A 7 -30.06 38.31 10.30
CA LEU A 7 -30.69 37.79 11.51
C LEU A 7 -31.46 36.49 11.25
N LEU A 8 -32.11 36.36 10.09
CA LEU A 8 -32.77 35.12 9.67
C LEU A 8 -31.78 33.99 9.40
N LEU A 9 -30.62 34.28 8.82
CA LEU A 9 -29.55 33.31 8.59
C LEU A 9 -28.90 32.84 9.89
N LEU A 10 -28.69 33.74 10.86
CA LEU A 10 -28.21 33.41 12.20
C LEU A 10 -29.24 32.60 13.00
N ALA A 11 -30.52 32.94 12.92
CA ALA A 11 -31.58 32.17 13.57
C ALA A 11 -31.73 30.76 12.97
N LEU A 12 -31.60 30.62 11.65
CA LEU A 12 -31.59 29.31 10.97
C LEU A 12 -30.36 28.47 11.36
N LEU A 13 -29.19 29.08 11.51
CA LEU A 13 -27.96 28.39 11.96
C LEU A 13 -28.07 27.89 13.40
N VAL A 14 -28.62 28.72 14.31
CA VAL A 14 -28.84 28.33 15.72
C VAL A 14 -29.91 27.23 15.82
N ALA A 15 -30.97 27.29 15.01
CA ALA A 15 -31.98 26.23 14.95
C ALA A 15 -31.41 24.91 14.40
N PHE A 16 -30.53 24.97 13.38
CA PHE A 16 -29.89 23.78 12.82
C PHE A 16 -28.93 23.10 13.82
N CYS A 17 -28.20 23.90 14.61
CA CYS A 17 -27.34 23.38 15.67
C CYS A 17 -28.14 22.77 16.84
N ALA A 18 -29.30 23.32 17.17
CA ALA A 18 -30.19 22.78 18.21
C ALA A 18 -30.87 21.47 17.78
N LEU A 19 -31.20 21.31 16.49
CA LEU A 19 -31.78 20.07 15.94
C LEU A 19 -30.75 18.92 15.83
N SER A 20 -29.46 19.22 15.70
CA SER A 20 -28.40 18.20 15.76
C SER A 20 -28.06 17.75 17.19
N ALA A 21 -28.53 18.46 18.22
CA ALA A 21 -28.21 18.17 19.62
C ALA A 21 -29.24 17.28 20.34
N THR A 22 -30.37 16.93 19.70
CA THR A 22 -31.46 16.14 20.32
C THR A 22 -31.69 14.76 19.70
N THR A 23 -30.82 14.28 18.80
CA THR A 23 -30.92 12.91 18.26
C THR A 23 -29.80 12.00 18.76
N VAL A 24 -29.64 11.93 20.09
CA VAL A 24 -29.12 10.76 20.78
C VAL A 24 -30.09 10.45 21.92
N GLY A 25 -31.01 9.52 21.68
CA GLY A 25 -31.96 9.03 22.68
C GLY A 25 -33.38 8.91 22.14
N GLY A 26 -33.78 7.69 21.77
CA GLY A 26 -35.15 7.40 21.37
C GLY A 26 -35.24 6.16 20.49
N GLY A 27 -35.34 5.00 21.14
CA GLY A 27 -35.69 3.76 20.45
C GLY A 27 -37.12 3.85 19.91
N TYR A 28 -37.30 3.47 18.65
CA TYR A 28 -38.61 3.16 18.08
C TYR A 28 -38.84 1.66 18.18
N VAL A 29 -39.91 1.31 18.89
CA VAL A 29 -40.50 -0.01 19.02
C VAL A 29 -41.42 -0.21 17.81
N ASP A 30 -41.13 -1.20 16.97
CA ASP A 30 -42.08 -1.70 15.98
C ASP A 30 -43.00 -2.73 16.64
N GLN A 31 -44.31 -2.51 16.49
CA GLN A 31 -45.39 -3.33 16.98
C GLN A 31 -45.83 -4.25 15.84
N TYR A 32 -45.46 -5.53 15.90
CA TYR A 32 -46.10 -6.60 15.15
C TYR A 32 -46.54 -7.68 16.13
N GLU A 33 -47.84 -7.96 16.12
CA GLU A 33 -48.46 -9.06 16.85
C GLU A 33 -47.98 -10.43 16.36
N GLY A 34 -47.82 -11.37 17.30
CA GLY A 34 -48.08 -12.78 17.05
C GLY A 34 -46.94 -13.77 17.34
N GLY A 35 -46.94 -14.35 18.55
CA GLY A 35 -46.62 -15.78 18.71
C GLY A 35 -45.41 -16.16 19.56
N GLY A 36 -45.63 -16.36 20.87
CA GLY A 36 -45.25 -17.60 21.56
C GLY A 36 -43.81 -17.76 22.12
N GLY A 37 -43.67 -17.51 23.42
CA GLY A 37 -43.07 -18.48 24.36
C GLY A 37 -41.58 -18.36 24.71
N GLY A 38 -41.31 -18.26 26.02
CA GLY A 38 -40.02 -18.66 26.61
C GLY A 38 -39.34 -17.56 27.42
N GLY A 39 -39.65 -17.50 28.72
CA GLY A 39 -39.02 -16.61 29.69
C GLY A 39 -37.57 -16.96 30.04
N GLY A 40 -36.86 -15.95 30.52
CA GLY A 40 -35.50 -16.05 31.05
C GLY A 40 -35.06 -14.68 31.57
N ASP A 41 -35.31 -14.44 32.85
CA ASP A 41 -34.96 -13.23 33.59
C ASP A 41 -33.43 -13.07 33.71
N MET A 42 -32.90 -11.87 33.48
CA MET A 42 -31.64 -11.40 34.07
C MET A 42 -31.71 -9.87 34.26
N GLU A 43 -31.76 -9.46 35.52
CA GLU A 43 -31.63 -8.08 35.99
C GLU A 43 -30.20 -7.53 35.77
N PRO A 44 -30.00 -6.20 35.63
CA PRO A 44 -28.69 -5.59 35.52
C PRO A 44 -28.14 -5.21 36.91
N GLU A 45 -26.97 -5.73 37.28
CA GLU A 45 -26.21 -5.19 38.42
C GLU A 45 -25.41 -3.95 37.99
N GLU A 46 -25.77 -2.81 38.57
CA GLU A 46 -24.90 -1.66 38.75
C GLU A 46 -23.89 -1.95 39.87
N GLY A 47 -22.62 -1.58 39.67
CA GLY A 47 -21.65 -1.59 40.76
C GLY A 47 -20.24 -1.15 40.40
N GLY A 48 -19.90 0.06 40.83
CA GLY A 48 -18.60 0.33 41.45
C GLY A 48 -17.50 0.92 40.58
N GLY A 49 -17.33 2.24 40.66
CA GLY A 49 -16.08 2.90 40.34
C GLY A 49 -14.98 2.55 41.35
N GLY A 50 -13.76 2.43 40.84
CA GLY A 50 -12.52 2.29 41.60
C GLY A 50 -11.33 2.50 40.68
N GLU A 51 -10.73 3.69 40.74
CA GLU A 51 -9.39 3.95 40.22
C GLU A 51 -8.38 3.15 41.06
N GLU A 52 -7.50 2.37 40.42
CA GLU A 52 -6.10 2.21 40.81
C GLU A 52 -5.32 1.33 39.82
N GLY A 53 -4.14 1.82 39.42
CA GLY A 53 -2.94 1.04 39.09
C GLY A 53 -3.08 -0.14 38.13
N GLY A 54 -2.92 0.11 36.83
CA GLY A 54 -2.77 -0.94 35.83
C GLY A 54 -1.74 -0.59 34.77
N ASP A 55 -0.47 -0.84 35.06
CA ASP A 55 0.58 -0.94 34.05
C ASP A 55 0.23 -2.12 33.12
N SER A 56 -0.42 -1.81 31.98
CA SER A 56 -0.82 -2.78 30.97
C SER A 56 0.14 -2.70 29.78
N PRO A 57 1.02 -3.69 29.53
CA PRO A 57 1.93 -3.70 28.38
C PRO A 57 1.23 -3.99 27.04
N ARG A 58 -0.10 -4.00 26.99
CA ARG A 58 -0.89 -4.22 25.78
C ARG A 58 -1.49 -2.90 25.31
N GLY A 59 -0.61 -2.00 24.85
CA GLY A 59 -1.03 -0.82 24.11
C GLY A 59 -1.84 -1.25 22.89
N ASN A 60 -3.05 -0.69 22.75
CA ASN A 60 -3.99 -0.93 21.66
C ASN A 60 -3.28 -0.85 20.30
N SER A 61 -2.99 -1.98 19.65
CA SER A 61 -2.28 -2.06 18.35
C SER A 61 -3.18 -1.73 17.15
N LYS A 62 -4.30 -1.05 17.38
CA LYS A 62 -5.39 -0.81 16.44
C LYS A 62 -4.98 -0.02 15.18
N PHE A 63 -3.93 0.78 15.30
CA PHE A 63 -3.39 1.58 14.20
C PHE A 63 -2.11 0.97 13.59
N LEU A 64 -1.72 -0.23 14.03
CA LEU A 64 -0.65 -1.01 13.40
C LEU A 64 -1.27 -1.99 12.40
N LEU A 65 -0.65 -2.13 11.24
CA LEU A 65 -1.06 -3.08 10.19
C LEU A 65 -0.45 -4.46 10.47
N GLN A 66 -0.96 -5.13 11.51
CA GLN A 66 -0.45 -6.43 11.96
C GLN A 66 -1.04 -7.62 11.21
N ASP A 67 -2.22 -7.44 10.60
CA ASP A 67 -2.82 -8.47 9.76
C ASP A 67 -2.02 -8.59 8.46
N SER A 68 -1.16 -9.60 8.41
CA SER A 68 -0.31 -9.89 7.25
C SER A 68 -0.69 -11.23 6.65
N THR A 69 -1.02 -11.22 5.36
CA THR A 69 -1.30 -12.44 4.59
C THR A 69 -0.22 -12.62 3.53
N ARG A 70 0.38 -13.81 3.46
CA ARG A 70 1.27 -14.18 2.35
C ARG A 70 0.40 -14.61 1.17
N VAL A 71 0.28 -13.75 0.17
CA VAL A 71 -0.57 -13.99 -1.01
C VAL A 71 0.19 -14.69 -2.13
N VAL A 72 1.52 -14.58 -2.14
CA VAL A 72 2.42 -15.37 -2.99
C VAL A 72 3.58 -15.87 -2.14
N ARG A 73 3.95 -17.15 -2.31
CA ARG A 73 5.15 -17.75 -1.73
C ARG A 73 5.71 -18.80 -2.68
N THR A 74 6.96 -18.60 -3.10
CA THR A 74 7.72 -19.46 -4.00
C THR A 74 9.19 -19.46 -3.59
N ASP A 75 10.02 -20.31 -4.19
CA ASP A 75 11.47 -20.29 -3.96
C ASP A 75 12.17 -19.09 -4.64
N ALA A 76 11.48 -18.40 -5.54
CA ALA A 76 11.99 -17.22 -6.26
C ALA A 76 11.52 -15.89 -5.66
N GLY A 77 10.62 -15.92 -4.68
CA GLY A 77 10.14 -14.72 -4.03
C GLY A 77 8.81 -14.88 -3.27
N GLU A 78 8.40 -13.80 -2.63
CA GLU A 78 7.16 -13.72 -1.86
C GLU A 78 6.45 -12.37 -2.06
N MET A 79 5.14 -12.38 -1.88
CA MET A 79 4.32 -11.18 -1.72
C MET A 79 3.51 -11.29 -0.43
N LYS A 80 3.74 -10.36 0.49
CA LYS A 80 2.96 -10.17 1.72
C LYS A 80 2.05 -8.97 1.54
N VAL A 81 0.83 -9.07 2.04
CA VAL A 81 -0.13 -7.96 2.07
C VAL A 81 -0.46 -7.66 3.52
N LEU A 82 -0.16 -6.42 3.94
CA LEU A 82 -0.53 -5.87 5.22
C LEU A 82 -1.89 -5.19 5.05
N ARG A 83 -2.90 -5.74 5.72
CA ARG A 83 -4.28 -5.30 5.59
C ARG A 83 -4.61 -4.24 6.62
N GLY A 84 -5.42 -3.31 6.15
CA GLY A 84 -6.12 -2.38 7.00
C GLY A 84 -7.21 -3.09 7.78
N GLY A 85 -7.20 -3.00 9.11
CA GLY A 85 -8.27 -3.57 9.92
C GLY A 85 -9.62 -2.91 9.61
N VAL A 86 -10.68 -3.72 9.46
CA VAL A 86 -12.07 -3.25 9.43
C VAL A 86 -12.52 -3.11 10.88
N HIS A 87 -12.45 -1.90 11.43
CA HIS A 87 -13.08 -1.62 12.71
C HIS A 87 -14.50 -1.13 12.50
N ARG A 88 -15.39 -1.41 13.46
CA ARG A 88 -16.83 -1.06 13.48
C ARG A 88 -17.16 0.39 13.05
N PHE A 89 -16.18 1.30 13.07
CA PHE A 89 -16.34 2.71 12.73
C PHE A 89 -15.42 3.21 11.59
N TRP A 90 -14.51 2.39 11.06
CA TRP A 90 -13.52 2.83 10.07
C TRP A 90 -13.32 1.75 9.00
N ARG A 91 -13.64 2.11 7.74
CA ARG A 91 -13.15 1.36 6.57
C ARG A 91 -11.74 1.83 6.27
N ASN A 92 -10.84 0.87 6.10
CA ASN A 92 -9.49 1.13 5.65
C ASN A 92 -9.44 0.91 4.12
N PRO A 93 -9.30 1.96 3.30
CA PRO A 93 -9.41 1.84 1.84
C PRO A 93 -8.16 1.29 1.14
N MET A 94 -7.04 1.09 1.83
CA MET A 94 -5.76 0.76 1.17
C MET A 94 -5.01 -0.35 1.90
N HIS A 95 -4.49 -1.31 1.14
CA HIS A 95 -3.56 -2.31 1.66
C HIS A 95 -2.12 -1.98 1.25
N ILE A 96 -1.15 -2.49 2.00
CA ILE A 96 0.27 -2.37 1.68
C ILE A 96 0.82 -3.72 1.24
N GLY A 97 1.30 -3.80 0.00
CA GLY A 97 2.02 -4.95 -0.52
C GLY A 97 3.52 -4.82 -0.26
N LEU A 98 4.14 -5.92 0.18
CA LEU A 98 5.58 -6.08 0.31
C LEU A 98 6.00 -7.22 -0.61
N ILE A 99 6.71 -6.91 -1.68
CA ILE A 99 7.19 -7.89 -2.66
C ILE A 99 8.69 -8.05 -2.47
N THR A 100 9.14 -9.30 -2.31
CA THR A 100 10.56 -9.66 -2.30
C THR A 100 10.82 -10.67 -3.40
N MET A 101 11.81 -10.41 -4.24
CA MET A 101 12.18 -11.25 -5.38
C MET A 101 13.66 -11.58 -5.33
N GLU A 102 13.98 -12.85 -5.53
CA GLU A 102 15.37 -13.33 -5.63
C GLU A 102 16.05 -12.78 -6.90
N PRO A 103 17.39 -12.78 -6.95
CA PRO A 103 18.14 -12.57 -8.19
C PRO A 103 17.61 -13.43 -9.34
N ASN A 104 17.66 -12.91 -10.57
CA ASN A 104 17.20 -13.61 -11.77
C ASN A 104 15.80 -14.22 -11.63
N SER A 105 14.80 -13.40 -11.31
CA SER A 105 13.43 -13.87 -11.11
C SER A 105 12.39 -13.00 -11.84
N LEU A 106 11.22 -13.59 -12.10
CA LEU A 106 10.09 -12.99 -12.81
C LEU A 106 8.82 -13.16 -11.99
N PHE A 107 8.16 -12.04 -11.70
CA PHE A 107 6.74 -12.04 -11.34
C PHE A 107 5.94 -12.11 -12.65
N ILE A 108 5.29 -13.25 -12.87
CA ILE A 108 4.70 -13.59 -14.18
C ILE A 108 3.56 -12.64 -14.59
N PRO A 109 3.24 -12.54 -15.90
CA PRO A 109 2.22 -11.63 -16.40
C PRO A 109 0.83 -11.80 -15.77
N GLN A 110 0.30 -10.73 -15.18
CA GLN A 110 -1.02 -10.68 -14.55
C GLN A 110 -1.60 -9.27 -14.62
N TYR A 111 -2.90 -9.12 -14.40
CA TYR A 111 -3.52 -7.83 -14.06
C TYR A 111 -4.22 -7.95 -12.70
N LEU A 112 -4.45 -6.80 -12.05
CA LEU A 112 -5.25 -6.72 -10.83
C LEU A 112 -6.54 -5.92 -11.09
N ASP A 113 -7.55 -6.14 -10.27
CA ASP A 113 -8.72 -5.25 -10.14
C ASP A 113 -8.42 -3.96 -9.34
N SER A 114 -7.20 -3.81 -8.82
CA SER A 114 -6.74 -2.65 -8.05
C SER A 114 -5.60 -1.91 -8.73
N SER A 115 -5.58 -0.58 -8.59
CA SER A 115 -4.42 0.22 -8.98
C SER A 115 -3.26 0.00 -8.00
N LEU A 116 -2.03 0.01 -8.51
CA LEU A 116 -0.80 -0.11 -7.72
C LEU A 116 0.06 1.13 -7.86
N ILE A 117 0.67 1.57 -6.76
CA ILE A 117 1.83 2.45 -6.80
C ILE A 117 2.99 1.72 -6.15
N LEU A 118 4.02 1.43 -6.95
CA LEU A 118 5.23 0.76 -6.53
C LEU A 118 6.24 1.77 -6.03
N PHE A 119 7.00 1.40 -5.00
CA PHE A 119 8.20 2.06 -4.52
C PHE A 119 9.32 1.02 -4.42
N ILE A 120 10.42 1.24 -5.16
CA ILE A 120 11.58 0.35 -5.12
C ILE A 120 12.41 0.69 -3.88
N ARG A 121 12.23 -0.09 -2.81
CA ARG A 121 12.98 0.08 -1.56
C ARG A 121 14.46 -0.29 -1.74
N ARG A 122 14.73 -1.36 -2.49
CA ARG A 122 16.08 -1.87 -2.73
C ARG A 122 16.13 -2.70 -4.01
N GLY A 123 17.18 -2.52 -4.79
CA GLY A 123 17.41 -3.26 -6.03
C GLY A 123 17.05 -2.46 -7.26
N GLU A 124 17.04 -3.17 -8.39
CA GLU A 124 16.62 -2.69 -9.69
C GLU A 124 15.60 -3.68 -10.26
N ALA A 125 14.57 -3.17 -10.93
CA ALA A 125 13.53 -3.98 -11.52
C ALA A 125 13.19 -3.48 -12.91
N ARG A 126 12.98 -4.39 -13.85
CA ARG A 126 12.31 -4.04 -15.11
C ARG A 126 10.83 -4.34 -14.98
N ILE A 127 10.01 -3.32 -15.16
CA ILE A 127 8.55 -3.46 -15.23
C ILE A 127 8.11 -3.38 -16.69
N GLY A 128 7.27 -4.32 -17.12
CA GLY A 128 6.50 -4.20 -18.35
C GLY A 128 5.02 -4.17 -18.03
N HIS A 129 4.27 -3.25 -18.62
CA HIS A 129 2.82 -3.18 -18.44
C HIS A 129 2.12 -2.65 -19.68
N ILE A 130 0.83 -2.92 -19.81
CA ILE A 130 0.02 -2.48 -20.94
C ILE A 130 -0.60 -1.12 -20.66
N GLN A 131 -0.31 -0.15 -21.53
CA GLN A 131 -0.89 1.18 -21.50
C GLN A 131 -1.30 1.58 -22.90
N SER A 132 -2.56 2.00 -23.06
CA SER A 132 -3.12 2.40 -24.37
C SER A 132 -2.83 1.38 -25.47
N ASP A 133 -3.03 0.09 -25.15
CA ASP A 133 -2.80 -1.07 -26.01
C ASP A 133 -1.33 -1.31 -26.46
N GLU A 134 -0.37 -0.59 -25.86
CA GLU A 134 1.06 -0.78 -26.08
C GLU A 134 1.75 -1.37 -24.84
N LEU A 135 2.76 -2.21 -25.06
CA LEU A 135 3.67 -2.62 -23.98
C LEU A 135 4.63 -1.46 -23.69
N VAL A 136 4.52 -0.95 -22.48
CA VAL A 136 5.44 0.03 -21.92
C VAL A 136 6.39 -0.68 -20.96
N GLU A 137 7.68 -0.59 -21.24
CA GLU A 137 8.74 -1.13 -20.37
C GLU A 137 9.56 0.00 -19.76
N ARG A 138 9.82 -0.09 -18.46
CA ARG A 138 10.68 0.84 -17.72
C ARG A 138 11.61 0.06 -16.79
N THR A 139 12.84 0.53 -16.70
CA THR A 139 13.78 0.11 -15.65
C THR A 139 13.56 1.02 -14.45
N LEU A 140 13.37 0.42 -13.27
CA LEU A 140 13.15 1.08 -12.00
C LEU A 140 14.33 0.81 -11.07
N LYS A 141 14.92 1.85 -10.51
CA LYS A 141 16.02 1.78 -9.54
C LYS A 141 15.52 2.10 -8.13
N THR A 142 16.38 1.88 -7.13
CA THR A 142 16.09 2.23 -5.74
C THR A 142 15.66 3.70 -5.59
N GLY A 143 14.52 3.92 -4.94
CA GLY A 143 13.89 5.24 -4.80
C GLY A 143 12.81 5.55 -5.83
N ASP A 144 12.71 4.76 -6.89
CA ASP A 144 11.72 5.00 -7.94
C ASP A 144 10.32 4.65 -7.48
N VAL A 145 9.39 5.52 -7.88
CA VAL A 145 7.95 5.38 -7.77
C VAL A 145 7.37 5.14 -9.15
N TYR A 146 6.48 4.16 -9.27
CA TYR A 146 5.82 3.86 -10.54
C TYR A 146 4.36 3.43 -10.34
N ARG A 147 3.44 3.92 -11.17
CA ARG A 147 2.01 3.58 -11.08
C ARG A 147 1.63 2.54 -12.13
N ILE A 148 0.84 1.56 -11.72
CA ILE A 148 0.16 0.60 -12.60
C ILE A 148 -1.35 0.79 -12.40
N ALA A 149 -2.09 1.00 -13.50
CA ALA A 149 -3.54 1.14 -13.44
C ALA A 149 -4.22 -0.21 -13.16
N SER A 150 -5.37 -0.19 -12.48
CA SER A 150 -6.28 -1.35 -12.43
C SER A 150 -6.59 -1.86 -13.85
N GLY A 151 -6.63 -3.18 -14.02
CA GLY A 151 -6.83 -3.85 -15.30
C GLY A 151 -5.63 -3.87 -16.24
N SER A 152 -4.57 -3.09 -15.97
CA SER A 152 -3.36 -3.12 -16.78
C SER A 152 -2.56 -4.40 -16.51
N ALA A 153 -2.40 -5.23 -17.53
CA ALA A 153 -1.55 -6.41 -17.44
C ALA A 153 -0.08 -5.99 -17.31
N PHE A 154 0.63 -6.55 -16.33
CA PHE A 154 2.02 -6.24 -16.04
C PHE A 154 2.82 -7.49 -15.64
N TYR A 155 4.15 -7.37 -15.75
CA TYR A 155 5.13 -8.27 -15.16
C TYR A 155 6.25 -7.46 -14.50
N LEU A 156 6.96 -8.09 -13.56
CA LEU A 156 8.11 -7.50 -12.89
C LEU A 156 9.29 -8.45 -12.99
N VAL A 157 10.46 -7.95 -13.37
CA VAL A 157 11.67 -8.75 -13.53
C VAL A 157 12.78 -8.21 -12.64
N ASN A 158 13.39 -9.08 -11.84
CA ASN A 158 14.65 -8.83 -11.18
C ASN A 158 15.78 -9.48 -12.01
N ASN A 159 16.48 -8.66 -12.80
CA ASN A 159 17.61 -9.10 -13.64
C ASN A 159 18.95 -9.08 -12.88
N ALA A 160 18.98 -8.69 -11.61
CA ALA A 160 20.22 -8.64 -10.86
C ALA A 160 20.76 -10.06 -10.62
N GLU A 161 22.07 -10.24 -10.73
CA GLU A 161 22.73 -11.55 -10.54
C GLU A 161 22.90 -11.94 -9.06
N GLY A 162 22.89 -10.97 -8.14
CA GLY A 162 23.13 -11.22 -6.72
C GLY A 162 22.37 -10.32 -5.75
N GLN A 163 21.55 -9.39 -6.24
CA GLN A 163 20.78 -8.48 -5.39
C GLN A 163 19.30 -8.86 -5.37
N ARG A 164 18.75 -9.04 -4.17
CA ARG A 164 17.30 -9.18 -3.98
C ARG A 164 16.62 -7.84 -4.24
N LEU A 165 15.48 -7.92 -4.92
CA LEU A 165 14.58 -6.80 -5.13
C LEU A 165 13.57 -6.74 -3.98
N HIS A 166 13.40 -5.55 -3.40
CA HIS A 166 12.38 -5.25 -2.41
C HIS A 166 11.50 -4.10 -2.90
N VAL A 167 10.21 -4.35 -3.04
CA VAL A 167 9.22 -3.37 -3.47
C VAL A 167 8.16 -3.22 -2.38
N ILE A 168 7.82 -1.97 -2.06
CA ILE A 168 6.65 -1.63 -1.25
C ILE A 168 5.61 -1.07 -2.22
N CYS A 169 4.37 -1.53 -2.16
CA CYS A 169 3.32 -0.98 -3.01
C CYS A 169 2.04 -0.66 -2.25
N SER A 170 1.33 0.37 -2.70
CA SER A 170 -0.07 0.57 -2.33
C SER A 170 -0.94 -0.33 -3.19
N ILE A 171 -2.00 -0.88 -2.58
CA ILE A 171 -3.07 -1.58 -3.28
C ILE A 171 -4.36 -0.82 -2.97
N ASP A 172 -4.86 -0.11 -3.98
CA ASP A 172 -6.06 0.71 -3.85
C ASP A 172 -7.32 -0.16 -3.94
N THR A 173 -8.12 -0.18 -2.88
CA THR A 173 -9.35 -0.96 -2.80
C THR A 173 -10.61 -0.08 -2.83
N SER A 174 -10.48 1.22 -3.10
CA SER A 174 -11.61 2.17 -3.12
C SER A 174 -12.67 1.82 -4.16
N ASP A 175 -12.23 1.36 -5.33
CA ASP A 175 -13.09 1.10 -6.50
C ASP A 175 -13.61 -0.35 -6.52
N ASN A 176 -13.31 -1.15 -5.49
CA ASN A 176 -13.75 -2.53 -5.41
C ASN A 176 -15.23 -2.60 -4.99
N TYR A 177 -16.13 -2.42 -5.95
CA TYR A 177 -17.58 -2.61 -5.81
C TYR A 177 -17.94 -4.10 -5.72
N GLY A 178 -17.66 -4.71 -4.58
CA GLY A 178 -18.43 -5.85 -4.10
C GLY A 178 -18.10 -7.21 -4.70
N TRP A 179 -17.13 -7.90 -4.10
CA TRP A 179 -17.22 -9.34 -3.89
C TRP A 179 -16.86 -9.66 -2.43
N GLN A 180 -17.86 -9.58 -1.55
CA GLN A 180 -17.73 -9.74 -0.09
C GLN A 180 -17.20 -11.13 0.35
N TRP A 181 -16.99 -12.07 -0.58
CA TRP A 181 -16.40 -13.39 -0.32
C TRP A 181 -14.87 -13.40 -0.32
N ASN A 182 -14.21 -12.44 -0.98
CA ASN A 182 -12.76 -12.37 -0.98
C ASN A 182 -12.27 -11.50 0.18
N ARG A 183 -11.79 -12.15 1.25
CA ARG A 183 -11.16 -11.47 2.40
C ARG A 183 -9.94 -10.61 2.01
N GLN A 184 -9.40 -10.78 0.81
CA GLN A 184 -8.16 -10.17 0.32
C GLN A 184 -8.34 -8.73 -0.19
N GLY A 185 -9.54 -8.31 -0.57
CA GLY A 185 -9.87 -6.94 -1.00
C GLY A 185 -9.35 -6.53 -2.37
N PHE A 186 -8.62 -7.42 -3.06
CA PHE A 186 -8.18 -7.33 -4.45
C PHE A 186 -7.98 -8.75 -5.02
N GLN A 187 -7.95 -8.90 -6.33
CA GLN A 187 -7.80 -10.16 -7.04
C GLN A 187 -6.71 -10.09 -8.12
N SER A 188 -5.81 -11.08 -8.10
CA SER A 188 -4.87 -11.32 -9.19
C SER A 188 -5.52 -12.17 -10.29
N PHE A 189 -5.37 -11.71 -11.53
CA PHE A 189 -5.78 -12.42 -12.73
C PHE A 189 -4.55 -12.73 -13.57
N PHE A 190 -4.07 -13.97 -13.46
CA PHE A 190 -2.86 -14.42 -14.14
C PHE A 190 -3.13 -14.65 -15.63
N VAL A 191 -2.44 -13.90 -16.50
CA VAL A 191 -2.50 -14.10 -17.96
C VAL A 191 -1.51 -15.20 -18.34
N GLY A 192 -0.27 -15.07 -17.88
CA GLY A 192 0.72 -16.14 -17.92
C GLY A 192 0.52 -17.08 -16.74
N GLY A 193 0.70 -18.38 -16.94
CA GLY A 193 0.47 -19.38 -15.90
C GLY A 193 0.46 -20.79 -16.44
N GLY A 194 0.05 -21.73 -15.61
CA GLY A 194 -0.13 -23.14 -15.99
C GLY A 194 -0.97 -23.87 -14.96
N LEU A 195 -0.42 -24.91 -14.34
CA LEU A 195 -1.04 -25.57 -13.18
C LEU A 195 -0.99 -24.71 -11.92
N ASN A 196 0.06 -23.89 -11.76
CA ASN A 196 0.20 -23.00 -10.62
C ASN A 196 1.05 -21.76 -10.96
N PRO A 197 0.47 -20.55 -10.96
CA PRO A 197 -0.96 -20.27 -10.83
C PRO A 197 -1.72 -20.64 -12.12
N THR A 198 -3.01 -20.89 -11.99
CA THR A 198 -3.90 -21.10 -13.14
C THR A 198 -4.05 -19.83 -13.95
N SER A 199 -3.86 -19.91 -15.28
CA SER A 199 -4.14 -18.80 -16.17
C SER A 199 -5.65 -18.57 -16.29
N VAL A 200 -6.09 -17.31 -16.40
CA VAL A 200 -7.49 -16.98 -16.71
C VAL A 200 -7.94 -17.59 -18.04
N LEU A 201 -6.99 -17.83 -18.96
CA LEU A 201 -7.27 -18.48 -20.24
C LEU A 201 -7.75 -19.92 -20.04
N SER A 202 -7.29 -20.61 -18.99
CA SER A 202 -7.68 -22.00 -18.71
C SER A 202 -9.15 -22.15 -18.29
N GLY A 203 -9.85 -21.06 -17.98
CA GLY A 203 -11.28 -21.09 -17.66
C GLY A 203 -12.21 -21.12 -18.87
N PHE A 204 -11.71 -20.84 -20.08
CA PHE A 204 -12.50 -20.91 -21.31
C PHE A 204 -12.57 -22.33 -21.86
N ASP A 205 -13.65 -22.63 -22.59
CA ASP A 205 -13.81 -23.90 -23.28
C ASP A 205 -12.64 -24.18 -24.25
N HIS A 206 -12.18 -25.44 -24.27
CA HIS A 206 -11.00 -25.84 -25.04
C HIS A 206 -11.18 -25.61 -26.54
N MET A 207 -12.37 -25.85 -27.09
CA MET A 207 -12.64 -25.60 -28.51
C MET A 207 -12.67 -24.11 -28.80
N THR A 208 -13.26 -23.32 -27.91
CA THR A 208 -13.24 -21.85 -27.98
C THR A 208 -11.81 -21.31 -28.03
N LEU A 209 -10.93 -21.75 -27.13
CA LEU A 209 -9.53 -21.32 -27.14
C LEU A 209 -8.79 -21.82 -28.37
N SER A 210 -8.98 -23.08 -28.76
CA SER A 210 -8.32 -23.63 -29.96
C SER A 210 -8.67 -22.83 -31.21
N THR A 211 -9.93 -22.41 -31.32
CA THR A 211 -10.42 -21.53 -32.39
C THR A 211 -9.82 -20.13 -32.27
N ALA A 212 -9.83 -19.54 -31.07
CA ALA A 212 -9.32 -18.18 -30.84
C ALA A 212 -7.81 -18.05 -31.06
N PHE A 213 -7.03 -19.06 -30.67
CA PHE A 213 -5.59 -19.12 -30.90
C PHE A 213 -5.22 -19.62 -32.30
N ASN A 214 -6.17 -20.27 -32.98
CA ASN A 214 -5.99 -21.00 -34.22
C ASN A 214 -4.86 -22.04 -34.11
N VAL A 215 -4.99 -22.94 -33.14
CA VAL A 215 -4.06 -24.04 -32.83
C VAL A 215 -4.84 -25.25 -32.32
N SER A 216 -4.22 -26.43 -32.24
CA SER A 216 -4.89 -27.61 -31.70
C SER A 216 -5.12 -27.52 -30.19
N THR A 217 -6.14 -28.23 -29.70
CA THR A 217 -6.42 -28.35 -28.26
C THR A 217 -5.26 -29.01 -27.50
N ASN A 218 -4.50 -29.90 -28.14
CA ASN A 218 -3.34 -30.57 -27.55
C ASN A 218 -2.19 -29.60 -27.32
N GLU A 219 -1.88 -28.72 -28.27
CA GLU A 219 -0.85 -27.69 -28.13
C GLU A 219 -1.19 -26.70 -27.00
N LEU A 220 -2.46 -26.29 -26.89
CA LEU A 220 -2.90 -25.43 -25.79
C LEU A 220 -2.79 -26.12 -24.43
N ARG A 221 -3.13 -27.41 -24.37
CA ARG A 221 -3.02 -28.19 -23.13
C ARG A 221 -1.56 -28.27 -22.68
N GLU A 222 -0.61 -28.45 -23.59
CA GLU A 222 0.81 -28.47 -23.25
C GLU A 222 1.26 -27.13 -22.65
N ILE A 223 0.88 -26.01 -23.27
CA ILE A 223 1.24 -24.67 -22.78
C ILE A 223 0.65 -24.42 -21.38
N PHE A 224 -0.64 -24.69 -21.17
CA PHE A 224 -1.33 -24.45 -19.90
C PHE A 224 -0.98 -25.45 -18.79
N THR A 225 -0.21 -26.50 -19.08
CA THR A 225 0.26 -27.45 -18.05
C THR A 225 1.76 -27.34 -17.76
N SER A 226 2.51 -26.62 -18.60
CA SER A 226 3.97 -26.51 -18.52
C SER A 226 4.49 -25.79 -17.25
N GLN A 227 3.79 -24.75 -16.79
CA GLN A 227 4.20 -23.94 -15.63
C GLN A 227 3.50 -24.40 -14.34
N HIS A 228 4.26 -24.60 -13.26
CA HIS A 228 3.77 -25.04 -11.95
C HIS A 228 4.57 -24.47 -10.77
N GLN A 229 5.57 -23.62 -11.01
CA GLN A 229 6.48 -23.07 -10.00
C GLN A 229 5.87 -21.93 -9.18
N GLY A 230 4.66 -21.48 -9.52
CA GLY A 230 3.97 -20.41 -8.84
C GLY A 230 4.14 -19.04 -9.51
N PRO A 231 3.61 -17.97 -8.87
CA PRO A 231 3.52 -16.64 -9.50
C PRO A 231 4.85 -15.90 -9.65
N ILE A 232 5.85 -16.22 -8.81
CA ILE A 232 7.21 -15.69 -8.93
C ILE A 232 8.11 -16.88 -9.25
N VAL A 233 8.91 -16.78 -10.31
CA VAL A 233 9.69 -17.91 -10.83
C VAL A 233 11.13 -17.51 -11.09
N HIS A 234 12.05 -18.46 -10.92
CA HIS A 234 13.45 -18.26 -11.32
C HIS A 234 13.57 -18.25 -12.83
N LEU A 235 14.33 -17.29 -13.34
CA LEU A 235 14.67 -17.16 -14.76
C LEU A 235 15.87 -17.99 -15.16
N SER A 236 16.61 -18.60 -14.24
CA SER A 236 17.70 -19.49 -14.57
C SER A 236 17.77 -20.60 -13.52
N GLY A 237 17.14 -21.75 -13.81
CA GLY A 237 17.25 -22.95 -12.98
C GLY A 237 18.40 -23.84 -13.46
N SER A 238 19.28 -24.23 -12.55
CA SER A 238 20.49 -25.05 -12.72
C SER A 238 20.27 -26.52 -13.13
N ARG A 239 19.09 -26.87 -13.66
CA ARG A 239 18.82 -28.13 -14.38
C ARG A 239 17.77 -27.85 -15.46
N ALA A 240 18.26 -27.50 -16.65
CA ALA A 240 17.51 -27.06 -17.82
C ALA A 240 16.81 -25.69 -17.64
N PRO A 241 17.00 -24.74 -18.59
CA PRO A 241 16.36 -23.43 -18.47
C PRO A 241 14.84 -23.60 -18.60
N GLY A 242 14.11 -23.07 -17.62
CA GLY A 242 12.64 -23.06 -17.61
C GLY A 242 12.06 -22.34 -18.83
N VAL A 243 10.75 -22.47 -19.07
CA VAL A 243 10.08 -21.85 -20.23
C VAL A 243 10.39 -20.35 -20.32
N TRP A 244 10.37 -19.65 -19.17
CA TRP A 244 10.67 -18.23 -19.05
C TRP A 244 12.17 -17.89 -19.17
N ALA A 245 13.04 -18.77 -18.69
CA ALA A 245 14.49 -18.68 -18.84
C ALA A 245 14.91 -18.70 -20.31
N LYS A 246 14.47 -19.74 -21.01
CA LYS A 246 14.69 -19.89 -22.46
C LYS A 246 14.09 -18.71 -23.21
N PHE A 247 12.86 -18.32 -22.87
CA PHE A 247 12.17 -17.19 -23.49
C PHE A 247 12.95 -15.87 -23.35
N LEU A 248 13.57 -15.60 -22.20
CA LEU A 248 14.35 -14.38 -21.99
C LEU A 248 15.81 -14.47 -22.49
N GLU A 249 16.43 -15.66 -22.57
CA GLU A 249 17.85 -15.85 -22.96
C GLU A 249 18.09 -16.10 -24.47
N LEU A 250 17.09 -16.56 -25.22
CA LEU A 250 17.22 -16.82 -26.67
C LEU A 250 17.53 -15.53 -27.47
N LYS A 251 18.40 -15.60 -28.49
CA LYS A 251 18.54 -14.51 -29.48
C LYS A 251 17.26 -14.40 -30.32
N GLU A 252 16.86 -13.20 -30.74
CA GLU A 252 15.55 -12.90 -31.37
C GLU A 252 15.18 -13.83 -32.54
N HIS A 253 16.11 -14.11 -33.45
CA HIS A 253 15.90 -15.07 -34.55
C HIS A 253 15.61 -16.52 -34.09
N GLN A 254 16.11 -16.93 -32.92
CA GLN A 254 15.84 -18.25 -32.32
C GLN A 254 14.50 -18.28 -31.57
N ARG A 255 14.06 -17.16 -30.97
CA ARG A 255 12.72 -17.01 -30.36
C ARG A 255 11.60 -17.19 -31.40
N LEU A 256 11.75 -16.52 -32.55
CA LEU A 256 10.85 -16.65 -33.69
C LEU A 256 10.84 -18.08 -34.25
N ALA A 257 11.99 -18.74 -34.35
CA ALA A 257 12.07 -20.12 -34.83
C ALA A 257 11.42 -21.12 -33.86
N GLN A 258 11.60 -20.95 -32.55
CA GLN A 258 11.01 -21.83 -31.53
C GLN A 258 9.49 -21.64 -31.43
N LEU A 259 8.98 -20.41 -31.60
CA LEU A 259 7.55 -20.15 -31.75
C LEU A 259 6.99 -20.65 -33.09
N LYS A 260 7.69 -20.48 -34.21
CA LYS A 260 7.31 -21.09 -35.50
C LYS A 260 7.25 -22.61 -35.41
N ARG A 261 8.11 -23.23 -34.59
CA ARG A 261 8.10 -24.69 -34.35
C ARG A 261 6.91 -25.14 -33.50
N ILE A 262 6.50 -24.31 -32.53
CA ILE A 262 5.29 -24.49 -31.70
C ILE A 262 4.00 -24.16 -32.49
N VAL A 263 4.08 -23.37 -33.55
CA VAL A 263 2.95 -22.88 -34.35
C VAL A 263 3.04 -23.42 -35.79
N HIS A 264 3.22 -24.73 -35.98
CA HIS A 264 3.22 -25.29 -37.34
C HIS A 264 1.87 -25.07 -38.03
N LEU A 265 1.78 -24.04 -38.87
CA LEU A 265 0.83 -23.93 -39.96
C LEU A 265 1.62 -23.56 -41.21
N GLU A 266 1.36 -24.36 -42.23
CA GLU A 266 2.02 -24.44 -43.53
C GLU A 266 2.09 -23.08 -44.23
N GLU A 267 3.20 -22.87 -44.93
CA GLU A 267 3.36 -21.83 -45.93
C GLU A 267 2.44 -22.13 -47.10
N ASP A 268 1.39 -21.34 -47.28
CA ASP A 268 0.77 -21.18 -48.59
C ASP A 268 1.05 -19.78 -49.12
N SER A 269 1.85 -19.80 -50.18
CA SER A 269 2.17 -18.71 -51.09
C SER A 269 0.92 -18.01 -51.64
N LYS A 270 0.93 -16.67 -51.66
CA LYS A 270 0.40 -15.82 -52.75
C LYS A 270 0.71 -14.32 -52.53
N GLN A 271 1.68 -13.86 -53.32
CA GLN A 271 1.70 -12.71 -54.22
C GLN A 271 0.70 -11.54 -54.04
N ASP A 272 1.30 -10.34 -53.94
CA ASP A 272 0.93 -8.97 -54.36
C ASP A 272 -0.47 -8.40 -54.07
N ASP A 273 -0.54 -7.29 -53.32
CA ASP A 273 -0.88 -5.96 -53.86
C ASP A 273 -0.92 -4.88 -52.76
N ASP A 274 -0.40 -3.70 -53.13
CA ASP A 274 -0.33 -2.47 -52.34
C ASP A 274 -1.72 -1.82 -52.20
N GLU A 275 -2.33 -1.83 -51.00
CA GLU A 275 -3.34 -0.85 -50.61
C GLU A 275 -3.18 -0.45 -49.13
N GLU A 276 -2.98 0.87 -48.93
CA GLU A 276 -2.99 1.55 -47.64
C GLU A 276 -4.41 1.53 -47.06
N GLU A 277 -4.76 0.50 -46.30
CA GLU A 277 -5.92 0.54 -45.42
C GLU A 277 -5.51 0.94 -43.99
N GLU A 278 -6.16 1.99 -43.49
CA GLU A 278 -6.15 2.42 -42.09
C GLU A 278 -6.58 1.28 -41.15
N LYS A 279 -5.62 0.48 -40.69
CA LYS A 279 -5.90 -0.59 -39.71
C LYS A 279 -6.01 -0.01 -38.31
N GLN A 280 -7.24 0.03 -37.81
CA GLN A 280 -7.51 0.10 -36.37
C GLN A 280 -6.68 -0.97 -35.63
N PRO A 281 -6.18 -0.70 -34.40
CA PRO A 281 -5.33 -1.65 -33.70
C PRO A 281 -6.20 -2.75 -33.10
N THR A 282 -6.61 -3.72 -33.91
CA THR A 282 -7.17 -4.98 -33.41
C THR A 282 -6.05 -5.74 -32.72
N TRP A 283 -6.10 -5.81 -31.39
CA TRP A 283 -5.13 -6.57 -30.62
C TRP A 283 -5.20 -8.06 -30.98
N SER A 284 -4.06 -8.74 -30.96
CA SER A 284 -3.99 -10.20 -30.97
C SER A 284 -3.04 -10.60 -29.85
N ILE A 285 -3.36 -11.66 -29.10
CA ILE A 285 -2.44 -12.27 -28.12
C ILE A 285 -1.06 -12.53 -28.74
N ARG A 286 -1.00 -12.79 -30.05
CA ARG A 286 0.24 -12.92 -30.81
C ARG A 286 1.09 -11.63 -30.78
N LYS A 287 0.49 -10.44 -30.87
CA LYS A 287 1.19 -9.15 -30.80
C LYS A 287 1.68 -8.84 -29.39
N PHE A 288 0.91 -9.19 -28.35
CA PHE A 288 1.32 -9.11 -26.95
C PHE A 288 2.50 -10.04 -26.65
N LEU A 289 2.40 -11.33 -27.03
CA LEU A 289 3.50 -12.29 -26.89
C LEU A 289 4.73 -11.81 -27.67
N LYS A 290 4.59 -11.40 -28.95
CA LYS A 290 5.69 -10.83 -29.74
C LYS A 290 6.32 -9.59 -29.09
N SER A 291 5.52 -8.73 -28.45
CA SER A 291 6.02 -7.56 -27.75
C SER A 291 6.87 -7.92 -26.53
N ILE A 292 6.47 -8.93 -25.75
CA ILE A 292 7.27 -9.49 -24.64
C ILE A 292 8.56 -10.17 -25.19
N ILE A 293 8.56 -10.60 -26.46
CA ILE A 293 9.66 -11.33 -27.12
C ILE A 293 10.73 -10.41 -27.77
N GLY A 294 10.42 -9.14 -28.04
CA GLY A 294 11.35 -8.17 -28.67
C GLY A 294 11.06 -7.95 -30.16
N ASP A 295 11.27 -6.72 -30.63
CA ASP A 295 11.15 -6.32 -32.05
C ASP A 295 12.50 -5.71 -32.49
N GLU A 296 13.04 -6.19 -33.60
CA GLU A 296 14.46 -6.13 -34.02
C GLU A 296 14.96 -4.74 -34.46
N ASN A 297 14.12 -3.70 -34.48
CA ASN A 297 14.49 -2.40 -35.03
C ASN A 297 14.04 -1.25 -34.15
N ARG A 298 14.82 -0.92 -33.12
CA ARG A 298 14.99 0.46 -32.59
C ARG A 298 16.11 0.49 -31.55
N ASP A 299 16.91 1.53 -31.67
CA ASP A 299 18.04 1.88 -30.81
C ASP A 299 17.73 1.70 -29.31
N ARG A 300 18.62 1.05 -28.57
CA ARG A 300 18.47 0.75 -27.14
C ARG A 300 18.60 2.02 -26.30
N GLY A 301 17.48 2.69 -26.07
CA GLY A 301 17.24 3.48 -24.87
C GLY A 301 16.45 2.65 -23.84
N ASP A 302 16.60 2.94 -22.55
CA ASP A 302 15.92 2.29 -21.40
C ASP A 302 14.37 2.36 -21.40
N LYS A 303 13.76 2.80 -22.50
CA LYS A 303 12.33 3.11 -22.60
C LYS A 303 11.73 2.50 -23.85
N ARG A 304 10.73 1.63 -23.67
CA ARG A 304 9.86 1.15 -24.75
C ARG A 304 8.42 1.62 -24.52
N GLY A 305 7.73 2.05 -25.57
CA GLY A 305 6.32 2.48 -25.52
C GLY A 305 6.07 3.89 -24.95
N LYS A 306 4.94 4.49 -25.33
CA LYS A 306 4.49 5.80 -24.84
C LYS A 306 3.83 5.67 -23.47
N GLY A 307 4.62 5.75 -22.40
CA GLY A 307 4.13 5.77 -21.01
C GLY A 307 4.96 6.69 -20.11
N PRO A 308 4.51 6.96 -18.88
CA PRO A 308 5.21 7.85 -17.97
C PRO A 308 6.59 7.29 -17.60
N ASP A 309 7.49 8.19 -17.23
CA ASP A 309 8.75 7.82 -16.60
C ASP A 309 8.54 7.54 -15.11
N ALA A 310 9.45 6.80 -14.49
CA ALA A 310 9.47 6.64 -13.05
C ALA A 310 9.89 7.95 -12.36
N TYR A 311 9.39 8.18 -11.15
CA TYR A 311 9.76 9.33 -10.34
C TYR A 311 10.63 8.89 -9.16
N ASN A 312 11.87 9.36 -9.08
CA ASN A 312 12.75 9.00 -7.97
C ASN A 312 12.59 9.98 -6.79
N ILE A 313 12.12 9.48 -5.65
CA ILE A 313 11.90 10.32 -4.46
C ILE A 313 13.20 10.85 -3.84
N TYR A 314 14.33 10.19 -4.08
CA TYR A 314 15.61 10.63 -3.53
C TYR A 314 16.18 11.84 -4.28
N ASP A 315 15.84 12.02 -5.55
CA ASP A 315 16.29 13.15 -6.37
C ASP A 315 15.58 14.48 -5.99
N MET A 316 14.44 14.40 -5.31
CA MET A 316 13.69 15.56 -4.81
C MET A 316 14.38 16.23 -3.62
N LYS A 317 14.29 17.56 -3.52
CA LYS A 317 14.67 18.29 -2.30
C LYS A 317 13.63 18.08 -1.19
N PRO A 318 14.03 17.98 0.09
CA PRO A 318 13.07 17.94 1.18
C PRO A 318 12.14 19.16 1.21
N ASP A 319 10.85 18.93 1.49
CA ASP A 319 9.87 20.00 1.76
C ASP A 319 10.19 20.73 3.07
N PHE A 320 10.76 19.98 4.02
CA PHE A 320 11.24 20.50 5.29
C PHE A 320 12.55 19.81 5.66
N SER A 321 13.49 20.56 6.22
CA SER A 321 14.70 20.03 6.83
C SER A 321 15.21 20.97 7.91
N ASN A 322 15.66 20.40 9.02
CA ASN A 322 16.44 21.09 10.05
C ASN A 322 17.46 20.11 10.65
N ASN A 323 18.13 20.51 11.74
CA ASN A 323 19.14 19.68 12.41
C ASN A 323 18.60 18.36 12.98
N TYR A 324 17.28 18.20 13.05
CA TYR A 324 16.61 17.05 13.65
C TYR A 324 16.05 16.06 12.63
N GLY A 325 16.03 16.40 11.35
CA GLY A 325 15.55 15.49 10.31
C GLY A 325 15.07 16.20 9.04
N TRP A 326 14.33 15.47 8.22
CA TRP A 326 13.73 15.99 7.00
C TRP A 326 12.45 15.23 6.59
N THR A 327 11.61 15.87 5.79
CA THR A 327 10.41 15.27 5.19
C THR A 327 10.37 15.54 3.69
N LYS A 328 9.91 14.56 2.92
CA LYS A 328 9.61 14.65 1.48
C LYS A 328 8.18 14.19 1.24
N ALA A 329 7.45 14.89 0.37
CA ALA A 329 6.11 14.57 -0.04
C ALA A 329 5.99 14.69 -1.56
N VAL A 330 5.55 13.64 -2.23
CA VAL A 330 5.34 13.62 -3.68
C VAL A 330 3.84 13.70 -3.94
N SER A 331 3.45 14.70 -4.73
CA SER A 331 2.06 14.98 -5.09
C SER A 331 1.79 14.77 -6.58
N GLU A 332 0.53 14.94 -7.00
CA GLU A 332 0.15 14.95 -8.41
C GLU A 332 0.85 16.03 -9.25
N HIS A 333 1.38 17.08 -8.62
CA HIS A 333 2.14 18.12 -9.32
C HIS A 333 3.57 17.68 -9.64
N ASP A 334 4.16 16.84 -8.79
CA ASP A 334 5.52 16.33 -8.95
C ASP A 334 5.54 15.10 -9.86
N TYR A 335 4.55 14.22 -9.68
CA TYR A 335 4.38 12.99 -10.46
C TYR A 335 2.91 12.82 -10.86
N SER A 336 2.59 13.29 -12.07
CA SER A 336 1.21 13.35 -12.57
C SER A 336 0.43 12.01 -12.58
N PRO A 337 1.06 10.82 -12.73
CA PRO A 337 0.33 9.56 -12.62
C PRO A 337 -0.35 9.35 -11.27
N LEU A 338 0.12 9.97 -10.17
CA LEU A 338 -0.50 9.86 -8.85
C LEU A 338 -1.94 10.39 -8.81
N ARG A 339 -2.26 11.37 -9.66
CA ARG A 339 -3.61 11.94 -9.79
C ARG A 339 -4.69 10.89 -10.06
N HIS A 340 -4.35 9.84 -10.80
CA HIS A 340 -5.31 8.84 -11.25
C HIS A 340 -5.78 7.87 -10.16
N SER A 341 -5.06 7.79 -9.04
CA SER A 341 -5.47 7.00 -7.87
C SER A 341 -5.75 7.86 -6.64
N ASP A 342 -5.62 9.19 -6.77
CA ASP A 342 -5.62 10.14 -5.64
C ASP A 342 -4.78 9.63 -4.45
N ILE A 343 -3.61 9.06 -4.73
CA ILE A 343 -2.66 8.60 -3.70
C ILE A 343 -1.39 9.43 -3.79
N GLY A 344 -1.00 10.03 -2.67
CA GLY A 344 0.27 10.72 -2.51
C GLY A 344 1.30 9.84 -1.81
N ILE A 345 2.52 10.33 -1.72
CA ILE A 345 3.64 9.60 -1.13
C ILE A 345 4.39 10.51 -0.18
N PHE A 346 4.91 9.95 0.91
CA PHE A 346 5.79 10.67 1.81
C PHE A 346 6.98 9.81 2.25
N LEU A 347 8.08 10.47 2.57
CA LEU A 347 9.27 9.88 3.15
C LEU A 347 9.79 10.81 4.24
N VAL A 348 10.02 10.26 5.42
CA VAL A 348 10.42 11.03 6.60
C VAL A 348 11.64 10.38 7.22
N ASN A 349 12.60 11.21 7.59
CA ASN A 349 13.77 10.81 8.36
C ASN A 349 13.88 11.68 9.61
N LEU A 350 13.89 11.02 10.76
CA LEU A 350 14.07 11.64 12.07
C LEU A 350 15.42 11.20 12.63
N THR A 351 16.25 12.14 13.05
CA THR A 351 17.51 11.85 13.75
C THR A 351 17.24 11.25 15.14
N ALA A 352 18.25 10.61 15.74
CA ALA A 352 18.11 10.02 17.06
C ALA A 352 17.64 11.04 18.10
N GLY A 353 16.60 10.70 18.87
CA GLY A 353 16.02 11.58 19.88
C GLY A 353 15.33 12.83 19.35
N SER A 354 14.83 12.79 18.10
CA SER A 354 13.96 13.82 17.52
C SER A 354 12.50 13.35 17.41
N MET A 355 11.59 14.28 17.11
CA MET A 355 10.20 13.94 16.85
C MET A 355 9.63 14.79 15.72
N LEU A 356 8.77 14.20 14.89
CA LEU A 356 7.82 14.97 14.11
C LEU A 356 6.73 15.46 15.07
N ALA A 357 6.60 16.78 15.20
CA ALA A 357 5.76 17.44 16.20
C ALA A 357 4.30 16.97 16.10
N PRO A 358 3.52 17.00 17.20
CA PRO A 358 2.08 16.78 17.19
C PRO A 358 1.39 17.57 16.07
N HIS A 359 0.72 16.86 15.17
CA HIS A 359 0.06 17.44 14.01
C HIS A 359 -1.18 16.65 13.60
N ILE A 360 -1.93 17.25 12.67
CA ILE A 360 -3.12 16.68 12.07
C ILE A 360 -2.98 16.73 10.55
N ASN A 361 -3.46 15.66 9.88
CA ASN A 361 -3.60 15.61 8.44
C ASN A 361 -5.03 15.97 8.03
N PRO A 362 -5.24 17.14 7.38
CA PRO A 362 -6.58 17.61 7.07
C PRO A 362 -7.16 17.02 5.79
N ARG A 363 -6.35 16.36 4.93
CA ARG A 363 -6.81 15.83 3.62
C ARG A 363 -6.77 14.33 3.51
N ALA A 364 -5.78 13.67 4.11
CA ALA A 364 -5.52 12.27 3.84
C ALA A 364 -5.38 11.42 5.12
N THR A 365 -5.70 10.14 4.97
CA THR A 365 -5.21 9.06 5.84
C THR A 365 -3.82 8.67 5.36
N GLU A 366 -2.88 8.44 6.29
CA GLU A 366 -1.51 8.04 5.98
C GLU A 366 -1.25 6.58 6.33
N TYR A 367 -0.41 5.93 5.53
CA TYR A 367 0.02 4.55 5.71
C TYR A 367 1.54 4.52 5.63
N GLY A 368 2.20 4.27 6.75
CA GLY A 368 3.66 4.25 6.84
C GLY A 368 4.21 2.84 6.99
N VAL A 369 5.38 2.60 6.42
CA VAL A 369 6.22 1.42 6.60
C VAL A 369 7.58 1.90 7.09
N VAL A 370 8.04 1.36 8.22
CA VAL A 370 9.36 1.70 8.76
C VAL A 370 10.44 1.08 7.88
N LEU A 371 11.28 1.93 7.29
CA LEU A 371 12.38 1.53 6.42
C LEU A 371 13.66 1.23 7.19
N SER A 372 13.92 1.96 8.27
CA SER A 372 15.12 1.82 9.09
C SER A 372 14.91 2.37 10.51
N GLY A 373 15.58 1.74 11.47
CA GLY A 373 15.60 2.16 12.87
C GLY A 373 14.32 1.84 13.64
N SER A 374 14.07 2.63 14.68
CA SER A 374 12.95 2.42 15.60
C SER A 374 12.46 3.73 16.21
N GLY A 375 11.19 3.74 16.58
CA GLY A 375 10.54 4.89 17.18
C GLY A 375 9.25 4.54 17.88
N THR A 376 8.54 5.56 18.33
CA THR A 376 7.22 5.49 18.93
C THR A 376 6.26 6.35 18.14
N ILE A 377 5.04 5.84 17.92
CA ILE A 377 3.94 6.59 17.33
C ILE A 377 2.87 6.78 18.41
N GLN A 378 2.47 8.04 18.60
CA GLN A 378 1.34 8.38 19.46
C GLN A 378 0.20 8.92 18.62
N ILE A 379 -1.02 8.46 18.90
CA ILE A 379 -2.25 8.88 18.22
C ILE A 379 -3.28 9.21 19.30
N VAL A 380 -4.07 10.26 19.08
CA VAL A 380 -5.05 10.79 20.04
C VAL A 380 -6.46 10.73 19.43
N TYR A 381 -7.47 10.40 20.24
CA TYR A 381 -8.87 10.45 19.85
C TYR A 381 -9.41 11.89 19.90
N PRO A 382 -10.52 12.20 19.20
CA PRO A 382 -11.12 13.54 19.21
C PRO A 382 -11.48 14.08 20.62
N ASN A 383 -11.72 13.20 21.59
CA ASN A 383 -11.99 13.57 22.98
C ASN A 383 -10.72 13.86 23.81
N GLY A 384 -9.54 13.83 23.19
CA GLY A 384 -8.25 14.10 23.83
C GLY A 384 -7.62 12.90 24.52
N THR A 385 -8.26 11.72 24.56
CA THR A 385 -7.65 10.53 25.16
C THR A 385 -6.65 9.87 24.21
N LEU A 386 -5.63 9.22 24.78
CA LEU A 386 -4.61 8.52 24.03
C LEU A 386 -5.20 7.29 23.32
N ALA A 387 -5.21 7.31 21.98
CA ALA A 387 -5.72 6.23 21.16
C ALA A 387 -4.69 5.11 20.97
N MET A 388 -3.42 5.49 20.80
CA MET A 388 -2.28 4.57 20.71
C MET A 388 -1.01 5.24 21.19
N ASN A 389 -0.15 4.46 21.84
CA ASN A 389 1.26 4.77 22.07
C ASN A 389 2.04 3.48 21.85
N ALA A 390 2.58 3.32 20.64
CA ALA A 390 3.16 2.06 20.19
C ALA A 390 4.58 2.25 19.67
N ARG A 391 5.47 1.33 20.05
CA ARG A 391 6.80 1.24 19.47
C ARG A 391 6.73 0.52 18.13
N VAL A 392 7.48 1.03 17.16
CA VAL A 392 7.62 0.47 15.82
C VAL A 392 9.10 0.38 15.45
N SER A 393 9.43 -0.61 14.64
CA SER A 393 10.77 -0.89 14.14
C SER A 393 10.73 -1.25 12.66
N GLU A 394 11.90 -1.32 12.03
CA GLU A 394 12.02 -1.74 10.63
C GLU A 394 11.09 -2.92 10.25
N GLY A 395 10.31 -2.71 9.20
CA GLY A 395 9.33 -3.67 8.68
C GLY A 395 7.93 -3.53 9.27
N ASP A 396 7.76 -2.86 10.40
CA ASP A 396 6.44 -2.56 10.95
C ASP A 396 5.73 -1.53 10.06
N ALA A 397 4.41 -1.67 9.93
CA ALA A 397 3.57 -0.73 9.21
C ALA A 397 2.43 -0.24 10.09
N PHE A 398 2.00 1.00 9.84
CA PHE A 398 0.99 1.69 10.61
C PHE A 398 0.09 2.52 9.69
N TRP A 399 -1.08 2.89 10.18
CA TRP A 399 -1.99 3.78 9.48
C TRP A 399 -2.56 4.83 10.43
N ILE A 400 -2.77 6.04 9.92
CA ILE A 400 -3.20 7.19 10.70
C ILE A 400 -4.42 7.81 10.00
N PRO A 401 -5.62 7.68 10.57
CA PRO A 401 -6.81 8.26 9.98
C PRO A 401 -6.71 9.77 9.86
N ARG A 402 -7.29 10.29 8.78
CA ARG A 402 -7.52 11.72 8.60
C ARG A 402 -8.12 12.34 9.87
N TYR A 403 -7.67 13.55 10.21
CA TYR A 403 -8.07 14.34 11.38
C TYR A 403 -7.60 13.86 12.76
N PHE A 404 -7.04 12.66 12.89
CA PHE A 404 -6.50 12.24 14.18
C PHE A 404 -5.23 13.03 14.47
N PRO A 405 -5.04 13.60 15.68
CA PRO A 405 -3.75 14.15 16.08
C PRO A 405 -2.77 13.03 16.39
N PHE A 406 -1.52 13.21 15.94
CA PHE A 406 -0.46 12.22 16.17
C PHE A 406 0.93 12.85 16.17
N CYS A 407 1.91 12.09 16.66
CA CYS A 407 3.33 12.40 16.53
C CYS A 407 4.16 11.12 16.35
N GLN A 408 5.35 11.30 15.80
CA GLN A 408 6.34 10.23 15.64
C GLN A 408 7.63 10.64 16.34
N ILE A 409 8.16 9.75 17.17
CA ILE A 409 9.30 10.02 18.03
C ILE A 409 10.39 8.99 17.72
N ALA A 410 11.56 9.44 17.30
CA ALA A 410 12.70 8.56 17.07
C ALA A 410 13.28 8.04 18.39
N SER A 411 13.81 6.81 18.36
CA SER A 411 14.61 6.26 19.45
C SER A 411 15.83 7.13 19.76
N ARG A 412 16.36 7.05 20.99
CA ARG A 412 17.60 7.76 21.38
C ARG A 412 18.86 7.23 20.69
N THR A 413 18.80 6.05 20.08
CA THR A 413 19.99 5.29 19.67
C THR A 413 20.19 5.22 18.17
N GLY A 414 19.22 5.69 17.37
CA GLY A 414 19.30 5.62 15.92
C GLY A 414 18.26 6.50 15.26
N SER A 415 18.48 6.80 13.99
CA SER A 415 17.50 7.47 13.15
C SER A 415 16.24 6.64 13.01
N PHE A 416 15.10 7.28 12.77
CA PHE A 416 13.84 6.65 12.48
C PHE A 416 13.37 7.10 11.09
N GLU A 417 13.44 6.20 10.11
CA GLU A 417 13.08 6.49 8.73
C GLU A 417 11.90 5.63 8.30
N PHE A 418 10.90 6.26 7.70
CA PHE A 418 9.71 5.59 7.22
C PHE A 418 9.18 6.22 5.92
N PHE A 419 8.67 5.34 5.06
CA PHE A 419 8.05 5.68 3.79
C PHE A 419 6.57 5.36 3.85
N GLY A 420 5.75 6.12 3.16
CA GLY A 420 4.33 5.85 3.15
C GLY A 420 3.54 6.44 2.01
N PHE A 421 2.27 6.05 1.99
CA PHE A 421 1.26 6.49 1.04
C PHE A 421 0.17 7.28 1.77
N SER A 422 -0.33 8.33 1.13
CA SER A 422 -1.47 9.12 1.60
C SER A 422 -2.67 8.89 0.69
N THR A 423 -3.89 8.82 1.23
CA THR A 423 -5.13 8.69 0.44
C THR A 423 -5.55 10.01 -0.25
N SER A 424 -4.59 10.88 -0.56
CA SER A 424 -4.77 12.02 -1.45
C SER A 424 -3.45 12.29 -2.15
N ALA A 425 -3.49 12.47 -3.48
CA ALA A 425 -2.36 12.91 -4.29
C ALA A 425 -2.14 14.42 -4.23
N ARG A 426 -3.09 15.16 -3.62
CA ARG A 426 -2.96 16.60 -3.41
C ARG A 426 -2.05 16.88 -2.22
N ASN A 427 -1.45 18.07 -2.21
CA ASN A 427 -0.64 18.50 -1.07
C ASN A 427 -1.48 18.51 0.22
N ASN A 428 -1.18 17.59 1.13
CA ASN A 428 -1.94 17.38 2.36
C ASN A 428 -1.86 18.61 3.28
N ARG A 429 -0.71 19.29 3.32
CA ARG A 429 -0.39 20.42 4.23
C ARG A 429 -0.68 20.08 5.70
N PRO A 430 0.17 19.27 6.35
CA PRO A 430 0.03 18.94 7.76
C PRO A 430 -0.11 20.19 8.64
N GLN A 431 -1.05 20.16 9.58
CA GLN A 431 -1.26 21.23 10.54
C GLN A 431 -0.57 20.88 11.85
N PHE A 432 0.61 21.45 12.08
CA PHE A 432 1.33 21.29 13.34
C PHE A 432 0.60 22.01 14.46
N LEU A 433 0.37 21.32 15.57
CA LEU A 433 -0.28 21.88 16.75
C LEU A 433 0.73 22.68 17.57
N VAL A 434 1.93 22.15 17.77
CA VAL A 434 3.02 22.77 18.57
C VAL A 434 4.25 23.08 17.72
N GLY A 435 5.07 24.05 18.15
CA GLY A 435 6.28 24.49 17.47
C GLY A 435 6.20 25.94 16.97
N ALA A 436 7.32 26.49 16.49
CA ALA A 436 7.43 27.90 16.11
C ALA A 436 6.54 28.31 14.92
N ASN A 437 6.07 27.36 14.11
CA ASN A 437 5.14 27.58 13.00
C ASN A 437 3.93 26.63 13.15
N SER A 438 3.15 26.83 14.21
CA SER A 438 2.07 25.93 14.60
C SER A 438 0.74 26.64 14.82
N LEU A 439 -0.34 25.86 14.94
CA LEU A 439 -1.68 26.36 15.25
C LEU A 439 -1.70 27.13 16.57
N LEU A 440 -1.03 26.62 17.61
CA LEU A 440 -0.95 27.31 18.90
C LEU A 440 -0.26 28.67 18.78
N GLN A 441 0.80 28.79 17.97
CA GLN A 441 1.46 30.07 17.68
C GLN A 441 0.51 31.04 16.98
N ASN A 442 -0.16 30.58 15.92
CA ASN A 442 -1.09 31.41 15.15
C ASN A 442 -2.34 31.84 15.93
N MET A 443 -2.70 31.09 16.98
CA MET A 443 -3.87 31.36 17.82
C MET A 443 -3.52 31.96 19.18
N ALA A 444 -2.26 32.32 19.47
CA ALA A 444 -1.79 32.78 20.80
C ALA A 444 -2.29 34.19 21.22
N GLY A 445 -3.60 34.43 21.13
CA GLY A 445 -4.29 35.64 21.55
C GLY A 445 -5.14 35.46 22.82
N PRO A 446 -5.84 36.52 23.26
CA PRO A 446 -6.60 36.52 24.51
C PRO A 446 -7.74 35.50 24.54
N GLU A 447 -8.41 35.24 23.41
CA GLU A 447 -9.48 34.25 23.29
C GLU A 447 -8.97 32.83 23.56
N PHE A 448 -7.76 32.53 23.06
CA PHE A 448 -7.16 31.22 23.22
C PHE A 448 -6.54 31.05 24.61
N ALA A 449 -6.00 32.12 25.20
CA ALA A 449 -5.59 32.16 26.60
C ALA A 449 -6.79 31.89 27.53
N ALA A 450 -7.94 32.51 27.24
CA ALA A 450 -9.19 32.27 27.96
C ALA A 450 -9.66 30.80 27.83
N ALA A 451 -9.50 30.18 26.66
CA ALA A 451 -9.84 28.76 26.46
C ALA A 451 -9.01 27.81 27.36
N PHE A 452 -7.76 28.18 27.69
CA PHE A 452 -6.93 27.46 28.66
C PHE A 452 -7.12 27.92 30.11
N GLY A 453 -7.94 28.95 30.37
CA GLY A 453 -8.09 29.55 31.69
C GLY A 453 -6.80 30.20 32.22
N VAL A 454 -5.93 30.70 31.33
CA VAL A 454 -4.67 31.37 31.69
C VAL A 454 -4.63 32.80 31.16
N ASN A 455 -3.70 33.61 31.67
CA ASN A 455 -3.44 34.94 31.09
C ASN A 455 -2.63 34.81 29.78
N GLU A 456 -2.73 35.83 28.94
CA GLU A 456 -2.09 35.85 27.62
C GLU A 456 -0.55 35.75 27.73
N ASP A 457 0.05 36.50 28.66
CA ASP A 457 1.52 36.48 28.85
C ASP A 457 2.05 35.09 29.21
N ARG A 458 1.32 34.33 30.06
CA ARG A 458 1.67 32.95 30.40
C ARG A 458 1.50 32.03 29.21
N LEU A 459 0.42 32.19 28.43
CA LEU A 459 0.23 31.41 27.22
C LEU A 459 1.39 31.65 26.24
N ARG A 460 1.70 32.91 25.93
CA ARG A 460 2.81 33.29 25.05
C ARG A 460 4.13 32.72 25.54
N LYS A 461 4.45 32.87 26.83
CA LYS A 461 5.66 32.29 27.43
C LYS A 461 5.78 30.77 27.20
N ILE A 462 4.67 30.03 27.25
CA ILE A 462 4.66 28.58 27.03
C ILE A 462 4.79 28.26 25.54
N VAL A 463 4.01 28.92 24.69
CA VAL A 463 3.97 28.66 23.23
C VAL A 463 5.30 29.06 22.57
N ASP A 464 5.95 30.12 23.04
CA ASP A 464 7.26 30.63 22.56
C ASP A 464 8.45 29.82 23.07
N ALA A 465 8.26 28.89 24.01
CA ALA A 465 9.35 28.09 24.58
C ALA A 465 9.97 27.14 23.53
N GLN A 466 9.18 26.67 22.56
CA GLN A 466 9.66 25.83 21.47
C GLN A 466 10.01 26.68 20.25
N ARG A 467 11.30 26.76 19.93
CA ARG A 467 11.83 27.59 18.83
C ARG A 467 11.94 26.84 17.50
N GLU A 468 11.87 25.52 17.52
CA GLU A 468 11.90 24.68 16.32
C GLU A 468 10.48 24.52 15.74
N SER A 469 10.40 24.26 14.45
CA SER A 469 9.16 23.97 13.74
C SER A 469 9.20 22.56 13.15
N THR A 470 8.05 21.90 13.04
CA THR A 470 7.87 20.61 12.34
C THR A 470 8.62 19.43 12.96
N ILE A 471 9.96 19.41 12.95
CA ILE A 471 10.77 18.38 13.62
C ILE A 471 11.47 19.01 14.82
N LEU A 472 11.22 18.46 16.01
CA LEU A 472 11.64 19.02 17.29
C LEU A 472 12.64 18.08 17.99
N PRO A 473 13.54 18.60 18.85
CA PRO A 473 14.29 17.77 19.78
C PRO A 473 13.34 17.10 20.77
N SER A 474 13.48 15.80 20.96
CA SER A 474 12.62 14.98 21.82
C SER A 474 13.42 14.07 22.76
N ALA A 475 14.71 14.34 22.96
CA ALA A 475 15.61 13.47 23.70
C ALA A 475 15.04 13.06 25.07
N SER A 476 14.35 13.94 25.79
CA SER A 476 13.71 13.65 27.08
C SER A 476 12.62 12.58 27.04
N VAL A 477 11.88 12.46 25.93
CA VAL A 477 10.75 11.53 25.75
C VAL A 477 11.03 10.37 24.78
N ALA A 478 12.21 10.38 24.15
CA ALA A 478 12.63 9.34 23.22
C ALA A 478 12.81 7.98 23.93
N PRO A 479 12.23 6.90 23.39
CA PRO A 479 12.27 5.58 24.02
C PRO A 479 13.71 4.99 24.00
N PRO A 480 14.08 4.15 25.00
CA PRO A 480 15.31 3.38 24.96
C PRO A 480 15.24 2.23 23.94
N ASP A 481 16.39 1.82 23.39
CA ASP A 481 16.50 0.73 22.40
C ASP A 481 16.45 -0.64 23.07
N ASN A 482 15.46 -1.46 22.71
CA ASN A 482 15.25 -2.78 23.31
C ASN A 482 15.56 -3.90 22.33
N LYS A 483 16.80 -3.96 21.81
CA LYS A 483 17.30 -5.16 21.10
C LYS A 483 17.05 -6.46 21.90
N LEU A 484 16.99 -6.36 23.24
CA LEU A 484 16.71 -7.44 24.17
C LEU A 484 15.26 -7.98 24.12
N GLU A 485 14.24 -7.13 23.89
CA GLU A 485 12.84 -7.59 23.78
C GLU A 485 12.55 -8.27 22.45
N LYS A 486 13.19 -7.82 21.35
CA LYS A 486 13.07 -8.46 20.04
C LYS A 486 13.69 -9.86 20.07
N ALA A 487 14.83 -10.03 20.75
CA ALA A 487 15.44 -11.34 20.99
C ALA A 487 14.52 -12.26 21.83
N LYS A 488 13.88 -11.73 22.88
CA LYS A 488 12.88 -12.47 23.68
C LYS A 488 11.65 -12.87 22.86
N ARG A 489 11.09 -11.98 22.03
CA ARG A 489 9.96 -12.31 21.14
C ARG A 489 10.30 -13.37 20.10
N VAL A 490 11.50 -13.32 19.52
CA VAL A 490 11.98 -14.38 18.60
C VAL A 490 12.10 -15.70 19.34
N LEU A 491 12.67 -15.69 20.55
CA LEU A 491 12.82 -16.88 21.38
C LEU A 491 11.45 -17.45 21.81
N ASP A 492 10.50 -16.61 22.22
CA ASP A 492 9.15 -17.02 22.64
C ASP A 492 8.34 -17.60 21.46
N ASN A 493 8.48 -17.03 20.26
CA ASN A 493 7.84 -17.56 19.05
C ASN A 493 8.45 -18.90 18.63
N VAL A 494 9.76 -19.08 18.80
CA VAL A 494 10.44 -20.36 18.54
C VAL A 494 10.02 -21.42 19.57
N ILE A 495 9.94 -21.08 20.86
CA ILE A 495 9.47 -21.98 21.91
C ILE A 495 8.02 -22.41 21.66
N ARG A 496 7.15 -21.48 21.23
CA ARG A 496 5.77 -21.81 20.86
C ARG A 496 5.66 -22.70 19.62
N SER A 497 6.55 -22.55 18.63
CA SER A 497 6.55 -23.45 17.48
C SER A 497 7.00 -24.86 17.86
N TYR A 498 7.92 -25.02 18.82
CA TYR A 498 8.34 -26.34 19.32
C TYR A 498 7.32 -26.97 20.28
N GLY A 499 6.52 -26.17 21.00
CA GLY A 499 5.48 -26.67 21.91
C GLY A 499 4.29 -27.32 21.21
N ASN A 500 4.04 -27.00 19.93
CA ASN A 500 2.95 -27.62 19.15
C ASN A 500 3.35 -28.95 18.48
N ASP A 501 4.64 -29.32 18.48
CA ASP A 501 5.14 -30.56 17.87
C ASP A 501 5.38 -31.69 18.90
N MET A 502 5.07 -31.47 20.19
CA MET A 502 5.18 -32.49 21.23
C MET A 502 3.85 -32.74 21.95
N ILE A 503 2.85 -33.22 21.20
CA ILE A 503 1.83 -34.11 21.75
C ILE A 503 1.87 -35.40 20.92
N MET A 504 2.90 -36.21 21.15
CA MET A 504 2.84 -37.63 20.85
C MET A 504 2.38 -38.34 22.11
N GLY A 505 1.27 -39.05 21.98
CA GLY A 505 0.64 -39.80 23.05
C GLY A 505 1.61 -40.79 23.68
N PHE A 506 1.51 -40.90 25.00
CA PHE A 506 1.90 -42.08 25.73
C PHE A 506 0.70 -42.50 26.57
N ASP A 507 0.22 -43.69 26.18
CA ASP A 507 -0.76 -44.64 26.74
C ASP A 507 -2.21 -44.21 26.99
#